data_AF-A0A2G2E0U5-F1
#
_entry.id   AF-A0A2G2E0U5-F1
#
_cell.length_a   1.000
_cell.length_b   1.000
_cell.length_c   1.000
_cell.angle_alpha   90.00
_cell.angle_beta   90.00
_cell.angle_gamma   90.00
#
_symmetry.space_group_name_H-M   'P 1'
#
loop_
_entity.id
_entity.type
_entity.pdbx_description
1 polymer ?
#
loop_
_entity_poly.entity_id
_entity_poly.type
_entity_poly.pdbx_seq_one_letter_code
_entity_poly.pdbx_strand_id
1 'polypeptide(L)'
;MQKDLEPQLVFEIILEDIKDTSTLTLAEKAMFLSIASNYFPKETLAQKFFKRLGIKRKQSFLDDLFHLLDGDQIFIDLAHGGLIEEQMLAELLRLKNTDKYAVIDLFSQLNLGASKQKKLLGLLRDAAYKEVFSISDYLQQDGIQTITENETLNIPQIIQHLDRYLQLKIYPQSIAAEKEFTTRIKEITLHKNQKISHSPAFEKDTVTLSTEFASLEQCIAFLQNN
;
A
#
# COMPACT_ATOMS: atom_id res chain seq x y z
N MET A 1 -33.76 -13.09 40.45
CA MET A 1 -33.03 -14.03 39.57
C MET A 1 -32.80 -13.31 38.25
N GLN A 2 -31.68 -12.60 38.10
CA GLN A 2 -31.28 -12.06 36.80
C GLN A 2 -31.01 -13.27 35.90
N LYS A 3 -31.75 -13.41 34.80
CA LYS A 3 -31.32 -14.27 33.71
C LYS A 3 -30.06 -13.61 33.16
N ASP A 4 -28.91 -14.19 33.40
CA ASP A 4 -27.69 -13.81 32.69
C ASP A 4 -28.02 -13.89 31.20
N LEU A 5 -27.92 -12.76 30.49
CA LEU A 5 -28.06 -12.75 29.05
C LEU A 5 -26.97 -13.65 28.47
N GLU A 6 -27.35 -14.56 27.59
CA GLU A 6 -26.39 -15.34 26.80
C GLU A 6 -25.38 -14.39 26.14
N PRO A 7 -24.06 -14.55 26.35
CA PRO A 7 -23.05 -13.62 25.82
C PRO A 7 -23.20 -13.36 24.32
N GLN A 8 -23.60 -14.39 23.56
CA GLN A 8 -23.90 -14.28 22.13
C GLN A 8 -24.96 -13.22 21.82
N LEU A 9 -26.03 -13.14 22.60
CA LEU A 9 -27.10 -12.16 22.42
C LEU A 9 -26.59 -10.74 22.69
N VAL A 10 -25.72 -10.55 23.68
CA VAL A 10 -25.12 -9.24 23.99
C VAL A 10 -24.27 -8.74 22.82
N PHE A 11 -23.35 -9.56 22.29
CA PHE A 11 -22.54 -9.18 21.13
C PHE A 11 -23.38 -8.97 19.87
N GLU A 12 -24.49 -9.70 19.72
CA GLU A 12 -25.43 -9.48 18.63
C GLU A 12 -26.11 -8.12 18.71
N ILE A 13 -26.60 -7.73 19.89
CA ILE A 13 -27.21 -6.42 20.12
C ILE A 13 -26.21 -5.30 19.82
N ILE A 14 -24.97 -5.41 20.34
CA ILE A 14 -23.91 -4.44 20.09
C ILE A 14 -23.64 -4.29 18.58
N LEU A 15 -23.55 -5.41 17.86
CA LEU A 15 -23.29 -5.36 16.41
C LEU A 15 -24.45 -4.81 15.59
N GLU A 16 -25.70 -4.93 16.05
CA GLU A 16 -26.83 -4.28 15.40
C GLU A 16 -26.84 -2.77 15.67
N ASP A 17 -26.60 -2.34 16.91
CA ASP A 17 -26.53 -0.92 17.28
C ASP A 17 -25.41 -0.16 16.53
N ILE A 18 -24.28 -0.82 16.31
CA ILE A 18 -23.14 -0.26 15.57
C ILE A 18 -23.49 -0.01 14.10
N LYS A 19 -24.31 -0.86 13.46
CA LYS A 19 -24.68 -0.67 12.04
C LYS A 19 -25.46 0.62 11.81
N ASP A 20 -26.22 1.06 12.81
CA ASP A 20 -27.10 2.21 12.71
C ASP A 20 -26.38 3.54 13.03
N THR A 21 -25.16 3.48 13.58
CA THR A 21 -24.45 4.66 14.12
C THR A 21 -23.16 5.01 13.39
N SER A 22 -22.27 4.06 13.08
CA SER A 22 -21.06 4.29 12.28
C SER A 22 -20.27 3.00 12.01
N THR A 23 -19.32 3.03 11.07
CA THR A 23 -18.36 1.94 10.88
C THR A 23 -17.26 1.98 11.94
N LEU A 24 -17.04 0.89 12.66
CA LEU A 24 -15.94 0.77 13.62
C LEU A 24 -14.58 0.98 12.97
N THR A 25 -13.71 1.68 13.69
CA THR A 25 -12.28 1.82 13.44
C THR A 25 -11.54 0.50 13.63
N LEU A 26 -10.29 0.42 13.17
CA LEU A 26 -9.48 -0.79 13.34
C LEU A 26 -9.25 -1.14 14.81
N ALA A 27 -8.98 -0.13 15.64
CA ALA A 27 -8.80 -0.28 17.08
C ALA A 27 -10.07 -0.78 17.78
N GLU A 28 -11.25 -0.25 17.42
CA GLU A 28 -12.52 -0.71 18.00
C GLU A 28 -12.87 -2.14 17.58
N LYS A 29 -12.60 -2.52 16.32
CA LYS A 29 -12.74 -3.91 15.87
C LYS A 29 -11.84 -4.85 16.66
N ALA A 30 -10.59 -4.46 16.88
CA ALA A 30 -9.65 -5.22 17.70
C ALA A 30 -10.16 -5.37 19.14
N MET A 31 -10.61 -4.26 19.75
CA MET A 31 -11.16 -4.23 21.11
C MET A 31 -12.38 -5.13 21.24
N PHE A 32 -13.33 -5.03 20.31
CA PHE A 32 -14.52 -5.89 20.25
C PHE A 32 -14.13 -7.37 20.25
N LEU A 33 -13.18 -7.75 19.40
CA LEU A 33 -12.73 -9.14 19.27
C LEU A 33 -11.95 -9.61 20.51
N SER A 34 -11.21 -8.72 21.17
CA SER A 34 -10.53 -9.02 22.43
C SER A 34 -11.55 -9.32 23.54
N ILE A 35 -12.57 -8.48 23.69
CA ILE A 35 -13.65 -8.70 24.66
C ILE A 35 -14.40 -10.00 24.33
N ALA A 36 -14.72 -10.24 23.05
CA ALA A 36 -15.38 -11.47 22.61
C ALA A 36 -14.54 -12.74 22.89
N SER A 37 -13.21 -12.65 22.87
CA SER A 37 -12.33 -13.78 23.15
C SER A 37 -12.43 -14.31 24.58
N ASN A 38 -12.97 -13.52 25.51
CA ASN A 38 -13.25 -13.98 26.88
C ASN A 38 -14.46 -14.92 26.97
N TYR A 39 -15.30 -14.96 25.93
CA TYR A 39 -16.55 -15.73 25.92
C TYR A 39 -16.59 -16.80 24.82
N PHE A 40 -15.75 -16.67 23.78
CA PHE A 40 -15.70 -17.61 22.66
C PHE A 40 -14.28 -18.07 22.38
N PRO A 41 -14.09 -19.33 21.97
CA PRO A 41 -12.79 -19.82 21.51
C PRO A 41 -12.29 -18.98 20.33
N LYS A 42 -10.99 -18.66 20.37
CA LYS A 42 -10.31 -17.79 19.42
C LYS A 42 -10.53 -18.20 17.97
N GLU A 43 -10.56 -19.51 17.71
CA GLU A 43 -10.71 -20.16 16.40
C GLU A 43 -12.08 -19.90 15.77
N THR A 44 -13.09 -19.56 16.58
CA THR A 44 -14.46 -19.32 16.13
C THR A 44 -14.75 -17.84 15.87
N LEU A 45 -13.89 -16.94 16.33
CA LEU A 45 -14.14 -15.50 16.33
C LEU A 45 -14.24 -14.93 14.91
N ALA A 46 -13.37 -15.30 13.96
CA ALA A 46 -13.49 -14.75 12.61
C ALA A 46 -14.77 -15.22 11.92
N GLN A 47 -15.12 -16.50 12.07
CA GLN A 47 -16.35 -17.05 11.50
C GLN A 47 -17.58 -16.31 12.05
N LYS A 48 -17.60 -16.02 13.35
CA LYS A 48 -18.72 -15.33 14.02
C LYS A 48 -18.81 -13.85 13.66
N PHE A 49 -17.67 -13.15 13.60
CA PHE A 49 -17.68 -11.69 13.68
C PHE A 49 -17.04 -10.95 12.50
N PHE A 50 -16.07 -11.51 11.77
CA PHE A 50 -15.31 -10.73 10.76
C PHE A 50 -16.20 -10.13 9.68
N LYS A 51 -17.14 -10.92 9.13
CA LYS A 51 -18.07 -10.45 8.11
C LYS A 51 -18.94 -9.29 8.63
N ARG A 52 -19.39 -9.35 9.88
CA ARG A 52 -20.23 -8.33 10.52
C ARG A 52 -19.44 -7.07 10.87
N LEU A 53 -18.17 -7.23 11.24
CA LEU A 53 -17.22 -6.15 11.49
C LEU A 53 -16.62 -5.56 10.19
N GLY A 54 -16.98 -6.08 9.02
CA GLY A 54 -16.42 -5.62 7.74
C GLY A 54 -14.94 -5.95 7.52
N ILE A 55 -14.37 -6.89 8.29
CA ILE A 55 -12.98 -7.34 8.17
C ILE A 55 -12.88 -8.29 6.98
N LYS A 56 -12.04 -7.95 5.99
CA LYS A 56 -11.88 -8.74 4.75
C LYS A 56 -10.68 -9.69 4.78
N ARG A 57 -10.13 -9.95 5.97
CA ARG A 57 -8.94 -10.79 6.19
C ARG A 57 -9.31 -12.20 6.65
N LYS A 58 -8.34 -13.11 6.61
CA LYS A 58 -8.48 -14.49 7.13
C LYS A 58 -8.32 -14.53 8.66
N GLN A 59 -8.74 -15.63 9.29
CA GLN A 59 -8.64 -15.86 10.75
C GLN A 59 -7.26 -15.50 11.34
N SER A 60 -6.16 -15.74 10.63
CA SER A 60 -4.81 -15.41 11.13
C SER A 60 -4.58 -13.91 11.39
N PHE A 61 -5.42 -13.03 10.83
CA PHE A 61 -5.36 -11.59 11.10
C PHE A 61 -5.83 -11.22 12.52
N LEU A 62 -6.47 -12.16 13.22
CA LEU A 62 -6.86 -11.96 14.61
C LEU A 62 -5.65 -11.74 15.52
N ASP A 63 -4.54 -12.43 15.25
CA ASP A 63 -3.29 -12.24 15.99
C ASP A 63 -2.74 -10.83 15.79
N ASP A 64 -2.80 -10.31 14.55
CA ASP A 64 -2.39 -8.94 14.24
C ASP A 64 -3.25 -7.92 15.00
N LEU A 65 -4.57 -8.15 15.10
CA LEU A 65 -5.49 -7.29 15.86
C LEU A 65 -5.22 -7.33 17.36
N PHE A 66 -4.86 -8.47 17.93
CA PHE A 66 -4.48 -8.54 19.35
C PHE A 66 -3.13 -7.88 19.58
N HIS A 67 -2.16 -8.07 18.69
CA HIS A 67 -0.88 -7.36 18.74
C HIS A 67 -1.00 -5.85 18.58
N LEU A 68 -2.04 -5.36 17.88
CA LEU A 68 -2.37 -3.93 17.88
C LEU A 68 -2.68 -3.44 19.30
N LEU A 69 -3.47 -4.20 20.07
CA LEU A 69 -3.85 -3.83 21.44
C LEU A 69 -2.72 -4.04 22.46
N ASP A 70 -1.79 -4.95 22.19
CA ASP A 70 -0.56 -5.12 22.97
C ASP A 70 0.48 -4.01 22.70
N GLY A 71 0.24 -3.17 21.69
CA GLY A 71 1.09 -2.04 21.33
C GLY A 71 1.00 -0.89 22.34
N ASP A 72 1.79 0.17 22.10
CA ASP A 72 1.63 1.40 22.88
C ASP A 72 0.38 2.18 22.47
N GLN A 73 -0.03 3.11 23.32
CA GLN A 73 -1.22 3.93 23.10
C GLN A 73 -1.15 4.71 21.78
N ILE A 74 0.04 5.15 21.38
CA ILE A 74 0.23 5.90 20.12
C ILE A 74 -0.16 5.03 18.93
N PHE A 75 0.27 3.77 18.90
CA PHE A 75 -0.06 2.84 17.82
C PHE A 75 -1.55 2.53 17.75
N ILE A 76 -2.21 2.41 18.91
CA ILE A 76 -3.66 2.22 19.00
C ILE A 76 -4.40 3.48 18.50
N ASP A 77 -3.99 4.67 18.93
CA ASP A 77 -4.59 5.94 18.54
C ASP A 77 -4.50 6.18 17.03
N LEU A 78 -3.38 5.80 16.40
CA LEU A 78 -3.19 5.90 14.96
C LEU A 78 -4.09 4.93 14.18
N ALA A 79 -4.35 3.74 14.72
CA ALA A 79 -5.30 2.79 14.14
C ALA A 79 -6.76 3.22 14.36
N HIS A 80 -7.04 3.88 15.48
CA HIS A 80 -8.35 4.49 15.75
C HIS A 80 -8.60 5.69 14.81
N GLY A 81 -7.60 6.56 14.63
CA GLY A 81 -7.66 7.73 13.75
C GLY A 81 -7.65 7.40 12.24
N GLY A 82 -7.58 6.12 11.86
CA GLY A 82 -7.66 5.67 10.47
C GLY A 82 -6.37 5.80 9.66
N LEU A 83 -5.25 6.21 10.27
CA LEU A 83 -3.95 6.21 9.59
C LEU A 83 -3.48 4.79 9.30
N ILE A 84 -3.71 3.87 10.24
CA ILE A 84 -3.37 2.45 10.11
C ILE A 84 -4.63 1.65 9.78
N GLU A 85 -4.72 1.20 8.54
CA GLU A 85 -5.81 0.32 8.08
C GLU A 85 -5.41 -1.17 8.10
N GLU A 86 -6.40 -2.06 7.94
CA GLU A 86 -6.23 -3.53 7.90
C GLU A 86 -5.12 -4.01 6.95
N GLN A 87 -4.87 -3.24 5.88
CA GLN A 87 -3.86 -3.56 4.87
C GLN A 87 -2.43 -3.35 5.38
N MET A 88 -2.24 -2.36 6.25
CA MET A 88 -0.93 -1.94 6.72
C MET A 88 -0.55 -2.52 8.07
N LEU A 89 -1.53 -2.88 8.92
CA LEU A 89 -1.25 -3.40 10.27
C LEU A 89 -0.24 -4.55 10.25
N ALA A 90 -0.48 -5.58 9.45
CA ALA A 90 0.40 -6.74 9.36
C ALA A 90 1.80 -6.41 8.80
N GLU A 91 1.91 -5.41 7.92
CA GLU A 91 3.21 -4.98 7.38
C GLU A 91 3.99 -4.19 8.44
N LEU A 92 3.32 -3.31 9.19
CA LEU A 92 3.93 -2.52 10.27
C LEU A 92 4.36 -3.38 11.47
N LEU A 93 3.57 -4.40 11.83
CA LEU A 93 3.92 -5.33 12.92
C LEU A 93 5.17 -6.16 12.65
N ARG A 94 5.55 -6.35 11.36
CA ARG A 94 6.78 -7.04 10.97
C ARG A 94 8.04 -6.17 11.08
N LEU A 95 7.87 -4.85 11.20
CA LEU A 95 8.98 -3.93 11.33
C LEU A 95 9.48 -3.86 12.77
N LYS A 96 10.78 -3.57 12.93
CA LYS A 96 11.31 -3.14 14.22
C LYS A 96 10.64 -1.82 14.62
N ASN A 97 10.50 -1.57 15.92
CA ASN A 97 9.80 -0.37 16.40
C ASN A 97 10.38 0.94 15.86
N THR A 98 11.71 1.04 15.73
CA THR A 98 12.36 2.22 15.14
C THR A 98 11.91 2.47 13.69
N ASP A 99 11.93 1.43 12.86
CA ASP A 99 11.48 1.49 11.47
C ASP A 99 9.97 1.73 11.36
N LYS A 100 9.19 1.08 12.23
CA LYS A 100 7.73 1.22 12.31
C LYS A 100 7.33 2.66 12.52
N TYR A 101 7.88 3.33 13.54
CA TYR A 101 7.52 4.71 13.86
C TYR A 101 8.08 5.71 12.85
N ALA A 102 9.27 5.49 12.30
CA ALA A 102 9.80 6.33 11.22
C ALA A 102 8.90 6.31 9.98
N VAL A 103 8.38 5.14 9.61
CA VAL A 103 7.43 4.99 8.49
C VAL A 103 6.08 5.64 8.79
N ILE A 104 5.57 5.46 10.00
CA ILE A 104 4.30 6.08 10.44
C ILE A 104 4.39 7.59 10.40
N ASP A 105 5.49 8.16 10.89
CA ASP A 105 5.73 9.61 10.90
C ASP A 105 5.72 10.15 9.47
N LEU A 106 6.46 9.51 8.55
CA LEU A 106 6.44 9.85 7.13
C LEU A 106 5.03 9.77 6.53
N PHE A 107 4.25 8.73 6.85
CA PHE A 107 2.89 8.58 6.33
C PHE A 107 1.92 9.63 6.85
N SER A 108 2.09 10.03 8.10
CA SER A 108 1.32 11.11 8.73
C SER A 108 1.64 12.45 8.05
N GLN A 109 2.94 12.78 7.92
CA GLN A 109 3.42 14.00 7.26
C GLN A 109 2.93 14.13 5.82
N LEU A 110 2.90 13.01 5.08
CA LEU A 110 2.47 12.97 3.69
C LEU A 110 0.96 12.70 3.50
N ASN A 111 0.20 12.55 4.59
CA ASN A 111 -1.23 12.24 4.59
C ASN A 111 -1.60 11.12 3.60
N LEU A 112 -0.88 10.00 3.68
CA LEU A 112 -1.04 8.89 2.73
C LEU A 112 -2.19 7.98 3.15
N GLY A 113 -3.11 7.70 2.22
CA GLY A 113 -4.08 6.60 2.37
C GLY A 113 -3.44 5.22 2.17
N ALA A 114 -4.09 4.16 2.66
CA ALA A 114 -3.52 2.81 2.77
C ALA A 114 -2.88 2.26 1.48
N SER A 115 -3.48 2.46 0.31
CA SER A 115 -2.91 1.99 -0.97
C SER A 115 -1.56 2.66 -1.28
N LYS A 116 -1.43 3.96 -0.98
CA LYS A 116 -0.17 4.70 -1.19
C LYS A 116 0.87 4.34 -0.13
N GLN A 117 0.44 4.18 1.13
CA GLN A 117 1.29 3.70 2.22
C GLN A 117 1.94 2.35 1.86
N LYS A 118 1.13 1.39 1.39
CA LYS A 118 1.61 0.06 1.01
C LYS A 118 2.63 0.11 -0.13
N LYS A 119 2.35 0.88 -1.19
CA LYS A 119 3.28 1.07 -2.30
C LYS A 119 4.60 1.67 -1.81
N LEU A 120 4.52 2.76 -1.05
CA LEU A 120 5.70 3.48 -0.59
C LEU A 120 6.55 2.66 0.38
N LEU A 121 5.92 1.91 1.30
CA LEU A 121 6.63 1.00 2.19
C LEU A 121 7.41 -0.07 1.41
N GLY A 122 6.80 -0.62 0.35
CA GLY A 122 7.48 -1.58 -0.53
C GLY A 122 8.75 -0.98 -1.14
N LEU A 123 8.63 0.21 -1.73
CA LEU A 123 9.78 0.90 -2.32
C LEU A 123 10.85 1.27 -1.29
N LEU A 124 10.46 1.76 -0.12
CA LEU A 124 11.40 2.09 0.96
C LEU A 124 12.16 0.85 1.42
N ARG A 125 11.47 -0.26 1.66
CA ARG A 125 12.08 -1.51 2.09
C ARG A 125 13.06 -2.03 1.04
N ASP A 126 12.67 -2.03 -0.24
CA ASP A 126 13.50 -2.56 -1.32
C ASP A 126 14.74 -1.68 -1.54
N ALA A 127 14.60 -0.36 -1.47
CA ALA A 127 15.71 0.57 -1.57
C ALA A 127 16.67 0.48 -0.37
N ALA A 128 16.13 0.48 0.86
CA ALA A 128 16.93 0.36 2.08
C ALA A 128 17.69 -0.98 2.14
N TYR A 129 17.02 -2.08 1.77
CA TYR A 129 17.63 -3.41 1.72
C TYR A 129 18.82 -3.47 0.76
N LYS A 130 18.68 -2.87 -0.43
CA LYS A 130 19.73 -2.85 -1.45
C LYS A 130 20.98 -2.09 -1.00
N GLU A 131 20.80 -1.07 -0.17
CA GLU A 131 21.88 -0.26 0.38
C GLU A 131 22.32 -0.72 1.80
N VAL A 132 21.77 -1.84 2.29
CA VAL A 132 22.08 -2.45 3.61
C VAL A 132 21.80 -1.50 4.79
N PHE A 133 20.75 -0.69 4.67
CA PHE A 133 20.24 0.17 5.74
C PHE A 133 18.98 -0.39 6.38
N SER A 134 18.73 0.00 7.64
CA SER A 134 17.37 -0.06 8.19
C SER A 134 16.48 0.99 7.50
N ILE A 135 15.16 0.87 7.60
CA ILE A 135 14.27 1.87 6.99
C ILE A 135 14.45 3.22 7.67
N SER A 136 14.57 3.23 9.00
CA SER A 136 14.80 4.45 9.78
C SER A 136 16.11 5.15 9.38
N ASP A 137 17.22 4.42 9.28
CA ASP A 137 18.51 4.99 8.83
C ASP A 137 18.45 5.48 7.37
N TYR A 138 17.73 4.75 6.51
CA TYR A 138 17.58 5.11 5.11
C TYR A 138 16.78 6.40 4.93
N LEU A 139 15.75 6.62 5.75
CA LEU A 139 14.98 7.87 5.74
C LEU A 139 15.80 9.09 6.16
N GLN A 140 16.87 8.90 6.94
CA GLN A 140 17.79 9.98 7.34
C GLN A 140 18.85 10.32 6.29
N GLN A 141 18.89 9.61 5.16
CA GLN A 141 19.84 9.92 4.09
C GLN A 141 19.51 11.28 3.46
N ASP A 142 20.54 12.08 3.18
CA ASP A 142 20.42 13.43 2.60
C ASP A 142 19.50 13.46 1.36
N GLY A 143 19.59 12.44 0.51
CA GLY A 143 18.78 12.35 -0.70
C GLY A 143 17.27 12.18 -0.44
N ILE A 144 16.90 11.54 0.67
CA ILE A 144 15.50 11.47 1.13
C ILE A 144 15.11 12.79 1.80
N GLN A 145 15.91 13.28 2.74
CA GLN A 145 15.59 14.49 3.51
C GLN A 145 15.45 15.73 2.62
N THR A 146 16.30 15.88 1.60
CA THR A 146 16.19 16.97 0.61
C THR A 146 14.84 16.96 -0.13
N ILE A 147 14.15 15.82 -0.20
CA ILE A 147 12.83 15.70 -0.83
C ILE A 147 11.72 15.92 0.21
N THR A 148 11.80 15.25 1.36
CA THR A 148 10.75 15.24 2.38
C THR A 148 10.65 16.55 3.16
N GLU A 149 11.77 17.24 3.37
CA GLU A 149 11.85 18.51 4.12
C GLU A 149 11.81 19.74 3.19
N ASN A 150 11.50 19.54 1.91
CA ASN A 150 11.49 20.62 0.94
C ASN A 150 10.25 21.51 1.06
N GLU A 151 10.38 22.66 1.71
CA GLU A 151 9.30 23.63 1.93
C GLU A 151 8.71 24.21 0.63
N THR A 152 9.40 24.10 -0.51
CA THR A 152 8.91 24.59 -1.80
C THR A 152 8.01 23.60 -2.53
N LEU A 153 8.00 22.33 -2.12
CA LEU A 153 7.19 21.28 -2.72
C LEU A 153 5.91 21.07 -1.90
N ASN A 154 4.78 20.91 -2.58
CA ASN A 154 3.56 20.43 -1.93
C ASN A 154 3.59 18.91 -1.73
N ILE A 155 2.72 18.39 -0.85
CA ILE A 155 2.66 16.95 -0.53
C ILE A 155 2.57 16.05 -1.79
N PRO A 156 1.69 16.30 -2.78
CA PRO A 156 1.68 15.54 -4.02
C PRO A 156 3.01 15.50 -4.77
N GLN A 157 3.72 16.64 -4.83
CA GLN A 157 5.04 16.73 -5.46
C GLN A 157 6.08 15.95 -4.65
N ILE A 158 6.11 16.08 -3.33
CA ILE A 158 7.02 15.31 -2.45
C ILE A 158 6.85 13.81 -2.70
N ILE A 159 5.60 13.32 -2.71
CA ILE A 159 5.30 11.90 -2.99
C ILE A 159 5.82 11.48 -4.37
N GLN A 160 5.61 12.30 -5.40
CA GLN A 160 6.08 12.00 -6.76
C GLN A 160 7.61 11.95 -6.84
N HIS A 161 8.28 12.92 -6.22
CA HIS A 161 9.74 12.98 -6.18
C HIS A 161 10.32 11.81 -5.40
N LEU A 162 9.72 11.45 -4.27
CA LEU A 162 10.13 10.32 -3.44
C LEU A 162 9.94 8.99 -4.18
N ASP A 163 8.79 8.76 -4.82
CA ASP A 163 8.51 7.57 -5.64
C ASP A 163 9.57 7.40 -6.74
N ARG A 164 9.88 8.48 -7.45
CA ARG A 164 10.92 8.49 -8.49
C ARG A 164 12.31 8.24 -7.93
N TYR A 165 12.67 8.88 -6.82
CA TYR A 165 13.96 8.71 -6.17
C TYR A 165 14.17 7.25 -5.75
N LEU A 166 13.19 6.64 -5.10
CA LEU A 166 13.26 5.25 -4.66
C LEU A 166 13.36 4.29 -5.86
N GLN A 167 12.57 4.51 -6.91
CA GLN A 167 12.67 3.69 -8.13
C GLN A 167 14.05 3.79 -8.79
N LEU A 168 14.68 4.97 -8.81
CA LEU A 168 16.05 5.16 -9.30
C LEU A 168 17.07 4.36 -8.50
N LYS A 169 16.89 4.27 -7.19
CA LYS A 169 17.76 3.47 -6.32
C LYS A 169 17.57 1.97 -6.54
N ILE A 170 16.32 1.51 -6.69
CA ILE A 170 16.01 0.09 -6.87
C ILE A 170 16.40 -0.38 -8.28
N TYR A 171 16.09 0.38 -9.33
CA TYR A 171 16.23 -0.03 -10.74
C TYR A 171 17.07 0.93 -11.60
N PRO A 172 18.34 1.22 -11.25
CA PRO A 172 19.14 2.23 -11.95
C PRO A 172 19.38 1.87 -13.42
N GLN A 173 19.63 0.59 -13.73
CA GLN A 173 19.89 0.13 -15.09
C GLN A 173 18.64 0.19 -15.97
N SER A 174 17.48 -0.21 -15.43
CA SER A 174 16.21 -0.17 -16.16
C SER A 174 15.84 1.27 -16.54
N ILE A 175 16.05 2.22 -15.62
CA ILE A 175 15.75 3.63 -15.90
C ILE A 175 16.76 4.26 -16.87
N ALA A 176 18.03 3.86 -16.82
CA ALA A 176 19.02 4.27 -17.81
C ALA A 176 18.64 3.76 -19.21
N ALA A 177 18.25 2.50 -19.33
CA ALA A 177 17.78 1.89 -20.58
C ALA A 177 16.51 2.57 -21.11
N GLU A 178 15.54 2.89 -20.24
CA GLU A 178 14.32 3.63 -20.60
C GLU A 178 14.65 5.01 -21.17
N LYS A 179 15.57 5.74 -20.53
CA LYS A 179 15.98 7.08 -20.96
C LYS A 179 16.72 7.02 -22.30
N GLU A 180 17.61 6.06 -22.46
CA GLU A 180 18.33 5.83 -23.72
C GLU A 180 17.35 5.49 -24.84
N PHE A 181 16.45 4.54 -24.61
CA PHE A 181 15.41 4.14 -25.56
C PHE A 181 14.55 5.34 -25.96
N THR A 182 14.03 6.10 -25.00
CA THR A 182 13.20 7.29 -25.28
C THR A 182 13.96 8.34 -26.10
N THR A 183 15.26 8.52 -25.86
CA THR A 183 16.09 9.45 -26.62
C THR A 183 16.25 8.99 -28.07
N ARG A 184 16.60 7.71 -28.27
CA ARG A 184 16.72 7.11 -29.61
C ARG A 184 15.41 7.14 -30.39
N ILE A 185 14.26 6.90 -29.74
CA ILE A 185 12.95 6.98 -30.41
C ILE A 185 12.62 8.41 -30.87
N LYS A 186 13.01 9.44 -30.11
CA LYS A 186 12.78 10.84 -30.51
C LYS A 186 13.59 11.26 -31.74
N GLU A 187 14.70 10.59 -32.00
CA GLU A 187 15.53 10.81 -33.20
C GLU A 187 14.93 10.14 -34.45
N ILE A 188 13.99 9.21 -34.27
CA ILE A 188 13.29 8.51 -35.35
C ILE A 188 12.04 9.31 -35.72
N THR A 189 11.90 9.65 -37.00
CA THR A 189 10.68 10.26 -37.54
C THR A 189 9.57 9.22 -37.62
N LEU A 190 8.72 9.15 -36.60
CA LEU A 190 7.51 8.31 -36.60
C LEU A 190 6.30 9.08 -37.14
N HIS A 191 5.47 8.40 -37.93
CA HIS A 191 4.16 8.95 -38.29
C HIS A 191 3.25 9.05 -37.05
N LYS A 192 2.27 9.96 -37.06
CA LYS A 192 1.39 10.20 -35.89
C LYS A 192 0.65 8.96 -35.40
N ASN A 193 0.42 7.98 -36.28
CA ASN A 193 -0.25 6.73 -35.95
C ASN A 193 0.72 5.60 -35.61
N GLN A 194 2.02 5.86 -35.48
CA GLN A 194 3.04 4.87 -35.17
C GLN A 194 3.64 5.10 -33.79
N LYS A 195 3.90 4.01 -33.08
CA LYS A 195 4.55 4.02 -31.77
C LYS A 195 5.53 2.85 -31.70
N ILE A 196 6.75 3.12 -31.22
CA ILE A 196 7.70 2.05 -30.88
C ILE A 196 7.72 1.92 -29.35
N SER A 197 7.59 0.69 -28.85
CA SER A 197 7.76 0.33 -27.43
C SER A 197 8.81 -0.76 -27.28
N HIS A 198 9.41 -0.87 -26.09
CA HIS A 198 10.34 -1.93 -25.73
C HIS A 198 9.61 -3.05 -24.97
N SER A 199 10.30 -4.17 -24.73
CA SER A 199 9.81 -5.23 -23.85
C SER A 199 9.65 -4.75 -22.40
N PRO A 200 8.70 -5.29 -21.61
CA PRO A 200 8.56 -4.93 -20.20
C PRO A 200 9.90 -5.01 -19.46
N ALA A 201 10.27 -3.93 -18.75
CA ALA A 201 11.52 -3.80 -18.00
C ALA A 201 12.82 -4.10 -18.80
N PHE A 202 12.78 -4.09 -20.13
CA PHE A 202 13.90 -4.48 -21.00
C PHE A 202 14.40 -5.93 -20.79
N GLU A 203 13.52 -6.83 -20.34
CA GLU A 203 13.86 -8.25 -20.13
C GLU A 203 14.31 -8.97 -21.42
N LYS A 204 13.90 -8.44 -22.58
CA LYS A 204 14.26 -8.95 -23.90
C LYS A 204 14.77 -7.82 -24.79
N ASP A 205 15.77 -8.12 -25.61
CA ASP A 205 16.26 -7.22 -26.66
C ASP A 205 15.33 -7.24 -27.88
N THR A 206 14.08 -6.85 -27.65
CA THR A 206 13.01 -6.81 -28.66
C THR A 206 12.24 -5.50 -28.55
N VAL A 207 11.95 -4.90 -29.70
CA VAL A 207 11.10 -3.72 -29.83
C VAL A 207 9.82 -4.06 -30.59
N THR A 208 8.73 -3.38 -30.27
CA THR A 208 7.44 -3.51 -30.94
C THR A 208 7.11 -2.19 -31.62
N LEU A 209 6.92 -2.22 -32.95
CA LEU A 209 6.29 -1.13 -33.69
C LEU A 209 4.79 -1.41 -33.74
N SER A 210 3.99 -0.49 -33.23
CA SER A 210 2.53 -0.51 -33.31
C SER A 210 2.07 0.61 -34.23
N THR A 211 1.13 0.28 -35.13
CA THR A 211 0.49 1.25 -36.02
C THR A 211 -1.01 1.22 -35.77
N GLU A 212 -1.59 2.38 -35.48
CA GLU A 212 -3.04 2.54 -35.34
C GLU A 212 -3.68 2.82 -36.70
N PHE A 213 -4.80 2.15 -36.97
CA PHE A 213 -5.62 2.31 -38.16
C PHE A 213 -7.03 2.72 -37.76
N ALA A 214 -7.71 3.50 -38.61
CA ALA A 214 -9.07 3.95 -38.30
C ALA A 214 -10.11 2.83 -38.42
N SER A 215 -9.82 1.77 -39.19
CA SER A 215 -10.69 0.60 -39.32
C SER A 215 -9.91 -0.69 -39.60
N LEU A 216 -10.58 -1.83 -39.42
CA LEU A 216 -10.01 -3.15 -39.71
C LEU A 216 -9.71 -3.32 -41.21
N GLU A 217 -10.55 -2.78 -42.10
CA GLU A 217 -10.35 -2.85 -43.54
C GLU A 217 -9.06 -2.13 -43.96
N GLN A 218 -8.77 -0.96 -43.37
CA GLN A 218 -7.51 -0.25 -43.62
C GLN A 218 -6.29 -1.05 -43.15
N CYS A 219 -6.39 -1.72 -41.99
CA CYS A 219 -5.33 -2.58 -41.49
C CYS A 219 -5.08 -3.77 -42.45
N ILE A 220 -6.14 -4.44 -42.90
CA ILE A 220 -6.03 -5.54 -43.87
C ILE A 220 -5.40 -5.06 -45.18
N ALA A 221 -5.85 -3.92 -45.70
CA ALA A 221 -5.29 -3.33 -46.92
C ALA A 221 -3.80 -2.96 -46.76
N PHE A 222 -3.38 -2.49 -45.58
CA PHE A 222 -1.98 -2.21 -45.29
C PHE A 222 -1.12 -3.49 -45.24
N LEU A 223 -1.65 -4.58 -44.66
CA LEU A 223 -0.96 -5.88 -44.57
C LEU A 223 -0.89 -6.62 -45.91
N GLN A 224 -1.80 -6.34 -46.84
CA GLN A 224 -1.82 -6.96 -48.17
C GLN A 224 -0.95 -6.24 -49.20
N ASN A 225 -0.60 -4.97 -48.92
CA ASN A 225 0.20 -4.11 -49.81
C ASN A 225 1.66 -3.93 -49.37
N ASN A 226 2.07 -4.55 -48.25
CA ASN A 226 3.47 -4.67 -47.80
C ASN A 226 3.88 -6.14 -47.76
#